data_AF-A0A1V8TZ81-F1
#
_entry.id   AF-A0A1V8TZ81-F1
#
_cell.length_a   1.000
_cell.length_b   1.000
_cell.length_c   1.000
_cell.angle_alpha   90.00
_cell.angle_beta   90.00
_cell.angle_gamma   90.00
#
_symmetry.space_group_name_H-M   'P 1'
#
loop_
_entity.id
_entity.type
_entity.pdbx_description
1 polymer ?
#
loop_
_entity_poly.entity_id
_entity_poly.type
_entity_poly.pdbx_seq_one_letter_code
_entity_poly.pdbx_strand_id
1 'polypeptide(L)'
;MPVQLKAPTRNIYAYCNIQTQQVIYSLQPSLHNASVRRQLPDTGANTSFVKLRKDLWHPLWTLAIPESDYADAQGLHTFKKLREWRKLHEVSWEPPADLARPYTKSEIEAMEKKLEDRGGSKKENVYDIIRREKRKMRINTVLNQRANSVADLAAVLVEQEAMGLETADQNEAGSAAKLDAERGNMLKLAAEADAGGLEKLDTRIAALEDLKAKADRLGEVGTSRTRISKQLHDANIKRMKMQTSVDAVARAKEMLAQPHLDRLASLKARIKVAEERIQAYEELPDLARLASESAEVGGSQEQLQVRADELKKLLKKKGTTKTQELDSELETLRTRQKELRKARRTLETIAKIEKGALNDVQDEIQEIE
;
A
#
# COMPACT_ATOMS: atom_id res chain seq x y z
N MET A 1 7.23 42.03 5.76
CA MET A 1 5.90 41.43 5.49
C MET A 1 6.03 39.95 5.78
N PRO A 2 5.36 39.39 6.80
CA PRO A 2 5.42 37.95 7.03
C PRO A 2 4.86 37.25 5.79
N VAL A 3 5.62 36.31 5.24
CA VAL A 3 5.20 35.44 4.14
C VAL A 3 3.98 34.70 4.63
N GLN A 4 2.78 35.07 4.14
CA GLN A 4 1.57 34.32 4.44
C GLN A 4 1.74 32.94 3.80
N LEU A 5 2.11 31.96 4.62
CA LEU A 5 2.07 30.56 4.22
C LEU A 5 0.65 30.29 3.70
N LYS A 6 0.57 29.87 2.43
CA LYS A 6 -0.69 29.53 1.76
C LYS A 6 -1.43 28.54 2.65
N ALA A 7 -2.66 28.89 3.06
CA ALA A 7 -3.46 27.97 3.87
C ALA A 7 -3.67 26.67 3.09
N PRO A 8 -3.45 25.49 3.70
CA PRO A 8 -3.61 24.22 3.02
C PRO A 8 -5.07 24.06 2.58
N THR A 9 -5.29 23.97 1.27
CA THR A 9 -6.62 23.84 0.66
C THR A 9 -7.15 22.40 0.64
N ARG A 10 -6.36 21.46 1.16
CA ARG A 10 -6.64 20.02 1.22
C ARG A 10 -7.87 19.67 2.08
N ASN A 11 -8.07 20.40 3.17
CA ASN A 11 -9.12 20.10 4.13
C ASN A 11 -10.18 21.20 4.11
N ILE A 12 -11.44 20.80 3.92
CA ILE A 12 -12.59 21.69 3.91
C ILE A 12 -13.47 21.33 5.10
N TYR A 13 -13.86 22.33 5.86
CA TYR A 13 -14.67 22.19 7.07
C TYR A 13 -16.03 22.84 6.83
N ALA A 14 -17.10 22.11 7.13
CA ALA A 14 -18.44 22.66 7.20
C ALA A 14 -18.88 22.77 8.65
N TYR A 15 -19.48 23.90 9.01
CA TYR A 15 -20.06 24.16 10.32
C TYR A 15 -21.54 24.43 10.17
N CYS A 16 -22.34 23.90 11.08
CA CYS A 16 -23.78 24.12 11.13
C CYS A 16 -24.15 24.88 12.39
N ASN A 17 -25.14 25.76 12.28
CA ASN A 17 -25.78 26.38 13.42
C ASN A 17 -26.84 25.42 14.00
N ILE A 18 -26.81 25.19 15.32
CA ILE A 18 -27.74 24.24 15.99
C ILE A 18 -29.19 24.71 15.87
N GLN A 19 -29.43 26.02 15.95
CA GLN A 19 -30.78 26.58 16.01
C GLN A 19 -31.34 26.89 14.62
N THR A 20 -30.56 27.57 13.77
CA THR A 20 -31.02 28.06 12.47
C THR A 20 -30.75 27.07 11.33
N GLN A 21 -29.94 26.03 11.57
CA GLN A 21 -29.51 25.05 10.54
C GLN A 21 -28.79 25.69 9.34
N GLN A 22 -28.28 26.91 9.52
CA GLN A 22 -27.39 27.57 8.56
C GLN A 22 -26.06 26.82 8.51
N VAL A 23 -25.50 26.69 7.32
CA VAL A 23 -24.19 26.06 7.13
C VAL A 23 -23.17 27.13 6.75
N ILE A 24 -21.91 26.94 7.14
CA ILE A 24 -20.75 27.77 6.76
C ILE A 24 -19.60 26.87 6.33
N TYR A 25 -18.91 27.25 5.26
CA TYR A 25 -17.73 26.53 4.77
C TYR A 25 -16.45 27.30 5.17
N SER A 26 -15.40 26.57 5.52
CA SER A 26 -14.10 27.11 5.87
C SER A 26 -12.97 26.22 5.35
N LEU A 27 -11.86 26.81 4.94
CA LEU A 27 -10.61 26.09 4.66
C LEU A 27 -9.77 25.87 5.93
N GLN A 28 -10.16 26.53 7.03
CA GLN A 28 -9.47 26.45 8.31
C GLN A 28 -10.37 25.76 9.35
N PRO A 29 -9.78 25.01 10.30
CA PRO A 29 -10.51 24.44 11.44
C PRO A 29 -11.12 25.49 12.37
N SER A 30 -10.77 26.77 12.22
CA SER A 30 -11.31 27.86 13.03
C SER A 30 -12.22 28.77 12.21
N LEU A 31 -13.38 29.12 12.79
CA LEU A 31 -14.30 30.09 12.23
C LEU A 31 -13.90 31.52 12.62
N HIS A 32 -13.81 32.39 11.63
CA HIS A 32 -13.50 33.82 11.81
C HIS A 32 -14.73 34.67 11.51
N ASN A 33 -15.01 35.68 12.33
CA ASN A 33 -16.18 36.55 12.18
C ASN A 33 -16.34 37.12 10.76
N ALA A 34 -15.23 37.56 10.14
CA ALA A 34 -15.26 38.18 8.82
C ALA A 34 -15.59 37.18 7.69
N SER A 35 -15.09 35.94 7.76
CA SER A 35 -15.37 34.92 6.74
C SER A 35 -16.79 34.38 6.83
N VAL A 36 -17.27 34.24 8.07
CA VAL A 36 -18.64 33.83 8.40
C VAL A 36 -19.65 34.88 7.93
N ARG A 37 -19.45 36.16 8.25
CA ARG A 37 -20.39 37.24 7.86
C ARG A 37 -20.54 37.40 6.34
N ARG A 38 -19.49 37.10 5.56
CA ARG A 38 -19.53 37.15 4.08
C ARG A 38 -20.34 36.00 3.45
N GLN A 39 -20.63 34.95 4.21
CA GLN A 39 -21.32 33.75 3.74
C GLN A 39 -22.79 33.72 4.11
N LEU A 40 -23.23 34.56 5.05
CA LEU A 40 -24.60 34.53 5.53
C LEU A 40 -25.46 35.56 4.78
N PRO A 41 -26.67 35.18 4.37
CA PRO A 41 -27.58 36.09 3.70
C PRO A 41 -28.11 37.14 4.69
N ASP A 42 -28.42 38.34 4.18
CA ASP A 42 -29.12 39.35 4.97
C ASP A 42 -30.63 39.03 4.99
N THR A 43 -31.06 38.30 6.02
CA THR A 43 -32.48 37.96 6.24
C THR A 43 -33.23 38.99 7.08
N GLY A 44 -32.59 40.13 7.38
CA GLY A 44 -33.16 41.27 8.12
C GLY A 44 -32.53 41.52 9.50
N ALA A 45 -32.94 42.66 10.09
CA ALA A 45 -32.29 43.26 11.27
C ALA A 45 -32.13 42.34 12.50
N ASN A 46 -33.03 41.37 12.70
CA ASN A 46 -33.03 40.52 13.90
C ASN A 46 -32.37 39.14 13.69
N THR A 47 -31.89 38.84 12.48
CA THR A 47 -31.27 37.53 12.16
C THR A 47 -29.78 37.61 11.87
N SER A 48 -29.26 38.82 11.64
CA SER A 48 -27.83 39.07 11.52
C SER A 48 -27.19 39.21 12.90
N PHE A 49 -26.13 38.44 13.19
CA PHE A 49 -25.38 38.61 14.44
C PHE A 49 -24.23 39.62 14.29
N VAL A 50 -23.96 40.34 15.38
CA VAL A 50 -22.83 41.27 15.47
C VAL A 50 -21.50 40.51 15.67
N LYS A 51 -21.54 39.42 16.45
CA LYS A 51 -20.38 38.59 16.81
C LYS A 51 -20.74 37.10 16.74
N LEU A 52 -19.83 36.27 16.22
CA LEU A 52 -20.01 34.82 16.20
C LEU A 52 -20.05 34.27 17.62
N ARG A 53 -21.12 33.53 17.92
CA ARG A 53 -21.35 32.80 19.17
C ARG A 53 -20.83 31.37 19.05
N LYS A 54 -19.76 31.03 19.75
CA LYS A 54 -19.06 29.73 19.60
C LYS A 54 -19.93 28.52 19.96
N ASP A 55 -20.87 28.70 20.88
CA ASP A 55 -21.78 27.69 21.39
C ASP A 55 -22.85 27.24 20.37
N LEU A 56 -23.19 28.13 19.42
CA LEU A 56 -24.24 27.84 18.43
C LEU A 56 -23.72 27.11 17.19
N TRP A 57 -22.40 27.10 16.97
CA TRP A 57 -21.79 26.57 15.76
C TRP A 57 -21.01 25.30 16.07
N HIS A 58 -21.36 24.21 15.39
CA HIS A 58 -20.68 22.93 15.54
C HIS A 58 -20.19 22.42 14.17
N PRO A 59 -19.13 21.60 14.13
CA PRO A 59 -18.72 20.94 12.89
C PRO A 59 -19.85 20.03 12.40
N LEU A 60 -20.13 20.10 11.09
CA LEU A 60 -21.12 19.25 10.41
C LEU A 60 -20.43 18.09 9.72
N TRP A 61 -19.42 18.39 8.89
CA TRP A 61 -18.58 17.40 8.21
C TRP A 61 -17.23 18.03 7.86
N THR A 62 -16.24 17.18 7.63
CA THR A 62 -14.91 17.55 7.15
C THR A 62 -14.60 16.72 5.91
N LEU A 63 -14.22 17.40 4.83
CA LEU A 63 -13.72 16.75 3.62
C LEU A 63 -12.19 16.83 3.63
N ALA A 64 -11.55 15.67 3.54
CA ALA A 64 -10.10 15.56 3.41
C ALA A 64 -9.77 15.00 2.03
N ILE A 65 -9.07 15.79 1.22
CA ILE A 65 -8.65 15.38 -0.11
C ILE A 65 -7.35 14.57 0.01
N PRO A 66 -7.19 13.47 -0.75
CA PRO A 66 -5.95 12.68 -0.74
C PRO A 66 -4.76 13.53 -1.17
N GLU A 67 -3.58 13.14 -0.70
CA GLU A 67 -2.36 13.85 -1.04
C GLU A 67 -2.01 13.58 -2.51
N SER A 68 -2.04 14.64 -3.30
CA SER A 68 -1.78 14.64 -4.74
C SER A 68 -1.29 16.03 -5.13
N ASP A 69 -0.51 16.13 -6.20
CA ASP A 69 -0.02 17.41 -6.73
C ASP A 69 -1.15 18.39 -7.03
N TYR A 70 -2.34 17.87 -7.36
CA TYR A 70 -3.53 18.64 -7.70
C TYR A 70 -4.48 18.84 -6.51
N ALA A 71 -4.17 18.30 -5.32
CA ALA A 71 -5.06 18.33 -4.16
C ALA A 71 -5.47 19.76 -3.76
N ASP A 72 -4.54 20.71 -3.86
CA ASP A 72 -4.80 22.12 -3.58
C ASP A 72 -5.78 22.76 -4.57
N ALA A 73 -5.62 22.47 -5.86
CA ALA A 73 -6.49 22.97 -6.90
C ALA A 73 -7.89 22.35 -6.78
N GLN A 74 -7.94 21.04 -6.53
CA GLN A 74 -9.16 20.29 -6.30
C GLN A 74 -9.94 20.84 -5.10
N GLY A 75 -9.27 21.06 -3.97
CA GLY A 75 -9.92 21.60 -2.77
C GLY A 75 -10.40 23.04 -2.94
N LEU A 76 -9.63 23.88 -3.62
CA LEU A 76 -10.07 25.24 -3.94
C LEU A 76 -11.29 25.22 -4.87
N HIS A 77 -11.32 24.31 -5.84
CA HIS A 77 -12.46 24.12 -6.74
C HIS A 77 -13.71 23.68 -5.98
N THR A 78 -13.61 22.62 -5.16
CA THR A 78 -14.70 22.15 -4.30
C THR A 78 -15.24 23.28 -3.42
N PHE A 79 -14.35 24.02 -2.76
CA PHE A 79 -14.72 25.10 -1.87
C PHE A 79 -15.47 26.24 -2.59
N LYS A 80 -15.04 26.58 -3.81
CA LYS A 80 -15.74 27.58 -4.64
C LYS A 80 -17.14 27.09 -5.02
N LYS A 81 -17.25 25.87 -5.55
CA LYS A 81 -18.55 25.30 -5.96
C LYS A 81 -19.54 25.21 -4.82
N LEU A 82 -19.12 24.70 -3.66
CA LEU A 82 -19.98 24.62 -2.47
C LEU A 82 -20.53 26.00 -2.07
N ARG A 83 -19.70 27.04 -2.12
CA ARG A 83 -20.13 28.41 -1.81
C ARG A 83 -21.07 29.00 -2.85
N GLU A 84 -20.83 28.69 -4.12
CA GLU A 84 -21.70 29.09 -5.22
C GLU A 84 -23.07 28.42 -5.11
N TRP A 85 -23.12 27.11 -4.86
CA TRP A 85 -24.37 26.37 -4.70
C TRP A 85 -25.16 26.80 -3.48
N ARG A 86 -24.52 27.04 -2.33
CA ARG A 86 -25.23 27.66 -1.21
C ARG A 86 -25.87 28.98 -1.61
N LYS A 87 -25.12 29.87 -2.28
CA LYS A 87 -25.65 31.17 -2.69
C LYS A 87 -26.83 31.00 -3.65
N LEU A 88 -26.80 30.00 -4.53
CA LEU A 88 -27.92 29.66 -5.39
C LEU A 88 -29.13 29.17 -4.60
N HIS A 89 -28.95 28.28 -3.61
CA HIS A 89 -30.02 27.82 -2.72
C HIS A 89 -30.66 28.94 -1.89
N GLU A 90 -29.92 30.01 -1.62
CA GLU A 90 -30.44 31.17 -0.89
C GLU A 90 -31.17 32.19 -1.80
N VAL A 91 -30.70 32.36 -3.04
CA VAL A 91 -31.19 33.42 -3.95
C VAL A 91 -32.24 32.90 -4.94
N SER A 92 -32.03 31.72 -5.50
CA SER A 92 -32.79 31.15 -6.62
C SER A 92 -33.53 29.89 -6.20
N TRP A 93 -34.37 30.00 -5.17
CA TRP A 93 -35.14 28.89 -4.62
C TRP A 93 -36.63 29.01 -4.94
N GLU A 94 -37.28 27.87 -5.09
CA GLU A 94 -38.72 27.80 -5.30
C GLU A 94 -39.45 27.64 -3.96
N PRO A 95 -40.50 28.44 -3.69
CA PRO A 95 -41.22 28.34 -2.44
C PRO A 95 -41.92 26.98 -2.30
N PRO A 96 -41.79 26.31 -1.15
CA PRO A 96 -42.46 25.03 -0.93
C PRO A 96 -43.97 25.22 -0.98
N ALA A 97 -44.69 24.15 -1.34
CA ALA A 97 -46.14 24.16 -1.51
C ALA A 97 -46.87 24.76 -0.30
N ASP A 98 -46.38 24.48 0.92
CA ASP A 98 -46.94 25.01 2.17
C ASP A 98 -46.87 26.54 2.26
N LEU A 99 -45.81 27.15 1.74
CA LEU A 99 -45.65 28.61 1.73
C LEU A 99 -46.55 29.27 0.69
N ALA A 100 -46.71 28.61 -0.46
CA ALA A 100 -47.57 29.06 -1.56
C ALA A 100 -49.06 28.89 -1.23
N ARG A 101 -49.43 27.88 -0.45
CA ARG A 101 -50.83 27.57 -0.09
C ARG A 101 -51.55 28.77 0.54
N PRO A 102 -52.77 29.11 0.10
CA PRO A 102 -53.60 30.08 0.83
C PRO A 102 -54.04 29.51 2.18
N TYR A 103 -54.23 30.38 3.16
CA TYR A 103 -54.82 29.97 4.44
C TYR A 103 -56.30 29.63 4.25
N THR A 104 -56.76 28.59 4.93
CA THR A 104 -58.16 28.18 4.95
C THR A 104 -58.98 29.10 5.86
N LYS A 105 -60.30 29.18 5.63
CA LYS A 105 -61.20 30.03 6.43
C LYS A 105 -61.12 29.71 7.93
N SER A 106 -61.09 28.43 8.28
CA SER A 106 -60.93 27.97 9.67
C SER A 106 -59.61 28.39 10.31
N GLU A 107 -58.51 28.42 9.55
CA GLU A 107 -57.20 28.89 10.05
C GLU A 107 -57.20 30.40 10.26
N ILE A 108 -57.90 31.15 9.42
CA ILE A 108 -58.08 32.60 9.54
C ILE A 108 -58.88 32.91 10.82
N GLU A 109 -60.02 32.25 11.02
CA GLU A 109 -60.86 32.40 12.23
C GLU A 109 -60.08 32.04 13.51
N ALA A 110 -59.25 31.00 13.48
CA ALA A 110 -58.40 30.66 14.61
C ALA A 110 -57.33 31.72 14.90
N MET A 111 -56.80 32.39 13.88
CA MET A 111 -55.84 33.50 14.02
C MET A 111 -56.53 34.79 14.49
N GLU A 112 -57.78 35.02 14.07
CA GLU A 112 -58.66 36.08 14.59
C GLU A 112 -58.86 35.95 16.09
N LYS A 113 -59.29 34.76 16.54
CA LYS A 113 -59.49 34.50 17.96
C LYS A 113 -58.20 34.69 18.77
N LYS A 114 -57.06 34.19 18.26
CA LYS A 114 -55.74 34.40 18.90
C LYS A 114 -55.37 35.89 18.99
N LEU A 115 -55.79 36.71 18.03
CA LEU A 115 -55.52 38.14 18.04
C LEU A 115 -56.37 38.86 19.10
N GLU A 116 -57.65 38.49 19.19
CA GLU A 116 -58.57 39.00 20.21
C GLU A 116 -58.07 38.66 21.63
N ASP A 117 -57.67 37.41 21.85
CA ASP A 117 -57.16 36.92 23.14
C ASP A 117 -55.85 37.61 23.58
N ARG A 118 -55.02 38.05 22.62
CA ARG A 118 -53.67 38.57 22.91
C ARG A 118 -53.69 39.98 23.50
N GLY A 119 -54.77 40.75 23.34
CA GLY A 119 -54.95 42.08 23.93
C GLY A 119 -53.84 43.08 23.59
N GLY A 120 -54.02 43.88 22.54
CA GLY A 120 -53.05 44.92 22.13
C GLY A 120 -53.71 46.27 21.87
N SER A 121 -52.99 47.37 22.14
CA SER A 121 -53.48 48.74 21.87
C SER A 121 -53.48 49.09 20.37
N LYS A 122 -52.71 48.35 19.56
CA LYS A 122 -52.62 48.54 18.12
C LYS A 122 -53.66 47.66 17.42
N LYS A 123 -54.54 48.29 16.63
CA LYS A 123 -55.48 47.59 15.74
C LYS A 123 -54.70 46.92 14.60
N GLU A 124 -54.23 45.70 14.83
CA GLU A 124 -53.62 44.87 13.78
C GLU A 124 -54.72 44.08 13.04
N ASN A 125 -54.53 43.83 11.75
CA ASN A 125 -55.41 42.94 10.98
C ASN A 125 -54.81 41.52 10.98
N VAL A 126 -55.65 40.51 10.86
CA VAL A 126 -55.31 39.08 10.78
C VAL A 126 -54.38 38.82 9.60
N TYR A 127 -54.63 39.50 8.48
CA TYR A 127 -53.78 39.41 7.29
C TYR A 127 -52.34 39.87 7.56
N ASP A 128 -52.10 40.80 8.51
CA ASP A 128 -50.75 41.21 8.90
C ASP A 128 -50.03 40.13 9.72
N ILE A 129 -50.78 39.33 10.48
CA ILE A 129 -50.24 38.17 11.21
C ILE A 129 -49.88 37.07 10.22
N ILE A 130 -50.80 36.75 9.31
CA ILE A 130 -50.57 35.78 8.23
C ILE A 130 -49.33 36.17 7.41
N ARG A 131 -49.21 37.45 7.05
CA ARG A 131 -48.03 37.98 6.33
C ARG A 131 -46.74 37.78 7.14
N ARG A 132 -46.76 38.03 8.44
CA ARG A 132 -45.61 37.81 9.35
C ARG A 132 -45.24 36.34 9.46
N GLU A 133 -46.22 35.46 9.60
CA GLU A 133 -45.99 34.02 9.71
C GLU A 133 -45.41 33.45 8.41
N LYS A 134 -45.99 33.81 7.25
CA LYS A 134 -45.40 33.44 5.95
C LYS A 134 -43.99 34.01 5.77
N ARG A 135 -43.72 35.24 6.24
CA ARG A 135 -42.35 35.80 6.21
C ARG A 135 -41.40 35.00 7.09
N LYS A 136 -41.83 34.58 8.28
CA LYS A 136 -41.03 33.75 9.19
C LYS A 136 -40.74 32.37 8.60
N MET A 137 -41.76 31.72 8.04
CA MET A 137 -41.60 30.44 7.33
C MET A 137 -40.62 30.56 6.15
N ARG A 138 -40.72 31.64 5.36
CA ARG A 138 -39.79 31.95 4.29
C ARG A 138 -38.35 32.06 4.78
N ILE A 139 -38.13 32.86 5.82
CA ILE A 139 -36.79 33.04 6.41
C ILE A 139 -36.27 31.69 6.90
N ASN A 140 -37.06 30.93 7.66
CA ASN A 140 -36.63 29.63 8.17
C ASN A 140 -36.29 28.64 7.06
N THR A 141 -37.03 28.66 5.95
CA THR A 141 -36.75 27.81 4.78
C THR A 141 -35.42 28.18 4.14
N VAL A 142 -35.17 29.48 3.92
CA VAL A 142 -33.90 29.97 3.35
C VAL A 142 -32.73 29.71 4.30
N LEU A 143 -32.91 29.81 5.61
CA LEU A 143 -31.86 29.58 6.58
C LEU A 143 -31.50 28.10 6.75
N ASN A 144 -32.47 27.20 6.55
CA ASN A 144 -32.26 25.78 6.70
C ASN A 144 -31.53 25.20 5.48
N GLN A 145 -30.19 25.19 5.55
CA GLN A 145 -29.31 24.74 4.47
C GLN A 145 -28.56 23.45 4.82
N ARG A 146 -28.86 22.81 5.95
CA ARG A 146 -28.14 21.63 6.42
C ARG A 146 -28.24 20.47 5.42
N ALA A 147 -29.45 20.12 5.00
CA ALA A 147 -29.67 19.02 4.06
C ALA A 147 -29.06 19.34 2.68
N ASN A 148 -29.29 20.56 2.19
CA ASN A 148 -28.74 21.03 0.91
C ASN A 148 -27.21 20.96 0.91
N SER A 149 -26.53 21.33 1.99
CA SER A 149 -25.06 21.26 2.06
C SER A 149 -24.49 19.85 1.90
N VAL A 150 -25.22 18.82 2.33
CA VAL A 150 -24.80 17.42 2.18
C VAL A 150 -25.06 16.93 0.76
N ALA A 151 -26.20 17.32 0.16
CA ALA A 151 -26.49 17.05 -1.24
C ALA A 151 -25.49 17.75 -2.17
N ASP A 152 -25.14 19.00 -1.87
CA ASP A 152 -24.13 19.78 -2.57
C ASP A 152 -22.76 19.09 -2.50
N LEU A 153 -22.36 18.62 -1.32
CA LEU A 153 -21.11 17.88 -1.19
C LEU A 153 -21.12 16.62 -2.07
N ALA A 154 -22.19 15.84 -2.03
CA ALA A 154 -22.31 14.63 -2.84
C ALA A 154 -22.21 14.93 -4.34
N ALA A 155 -22.94 15.95 -4.83
CA ALA A 155 -22.92 16.30 -6.25
C ALA A 155 -21.56 16.88 -6.70
N VAL A 156 -20.84 17.64 -5.86
CA VAL A 156 -19.47 18.07 -6.19
C VAL A 156 -18.52 16.87 -6.28
N LEU A 157 -18.66 15.88 -5.39
CA LEU A 157 -17.80 14.69 -5.42
C LEU A 157 -18.05 13.83 -6.67
N VAL A 158 -19.30 13.66 -7.08
CA VAL A 158 -19.66 12.97 -8.33
C VAL A 158 -19.07 13.68 -9.54
N GLU A 159 -19.13 15.02 -9.56
CA GLU A 159 -18.51 15.80 -10.63
C GLU A 159 -16.98 15.64 -10.65
N GLN A 160 -16.35 15.60 -9.48
CA GLN A 160 -14.91 15.38 -9.37
C GLN A 160 -14.48 13.98 -9.81
N GLU A 161 -15.31 12.97 -9.56
CA GLU A 161 -15.11 11.62 -10.08
C GLU A 161 -15.15 11.61 -11.60
N ALA A 162 -16.16 12.26 -12.21
CA ALA A 162 -16.25 12.37 -13.67
C ALA A 162 -15.03 13.07 -14.29
N MET A 163 -14.61 14.21 -13.73
CA MET A 163 -13.37 14.90 -14.17
C MET A 163 -12.12 14.04 -13.95
N GLY A 164 -12.09 13.25 -12.88
CA GLY A 164 -11.01 12.32 -12.57
C GLY A 164 -10.90 11.20 -13.60
N LEU A 165 -12.03 10.64 -14.05
CA LEU A 165 -12.07 9.62 -15.10
C LEU A 165 -11.57 10.14 -16.44
N GLU A 166 -11.96 11.36 -16.83
CA GLU A 166 -11.49 11.98 -18.08
C GLU A 166 -9.99 12.28 -18.07
N THR A 167 -9.42 12.58 -16.90
CA THR A 167 -8.01 12.94 -16.75
C THR A 167 -7.12 11.80 -16.26
N ALA A 168 -7.68 10.60 -16.00
CA ALA A 168 -6.99 9.47 -15.40
C ALA A 168 -5.72 9.11 -16.18
N ASP A 169 -5.84 8.86 -17.49
CA ASP A 169 -4.72 8.46 -18.35
C ASP A 169 -3.60 9.52 -18.37
N GLN A 170 -3.97 10.81 -18.41
CA GLN A 170 -3.00 11.91 -18.41
C GLN A 170 -2.27 12.03 -17.06
N ASN A 171 -3.00 11.81 -15.97
CA ASN A 171 -2.45 11.85 -14.61
C ASN A 171 -1.52 10.66 -14.37
N GLU A 172 -1.89 9.46 -14.82
CA GLU A 172 -1.06 8.26 -14.73
C GLU A 172 0.22 8.42 -15.55
N ALA A 173 0.11 8.86 -16.81
CA ALA A 173 1.27 9.13 -17.66
C ALA A 173 2.18 10.22 -17.07
N GLY A 174 1.60 11.29 -16.53
CA GLY A 174 2.34 12.37 -15.87
C GLY A 174 3.04 11.91 -14.58
N SER A 175 2.37 11.08 -13.77
CA SER A 175 2.94 10.50 -12.55
C SER A 175 4.09 9.54 -12.88
N ALA A 176 3.90 8.66 -13.86
CA ALA A 176 4.93 7.74 -14.33
C ALA A 176 6.16 8.50 -14.85
N ALA A 177 5.96 9.54 -15.67
CA ALA A 177 7.04 10.36 -16.19
C ALA A 177 7.83 11.08 -15.07
N LYS A 178 7.14 11.54 -14.01
CA LYS A 178 7.79 12.14 -12.82
C LYS A 178 8.61 11.10 -12.06
N LEU A 179 8.05 9.92 -11.81
CA LEU A 179 8.76 8.83 -11.14
C LEU A 179 9.99 8.40 -11.93
N ASP A 180 9.90 8.33 -13.27
CA ASP A 180 11.04 7.98 -14.12
C ASP A 180 12.11 9.09 -14.13
N ALA A 181 11.70 10.37 -14.11
CA ALA A 181 12.64 11.47 -13.94
C ALA A 181 13.32 11.44 -12.56
N GLU A 182 12.58 11.14 -11.49
CA GLU A 182 13.12 10.99 -10.14
C GLU A 182 14.09 9.80 -10.04
N ARG A 183 13.74 8.65 -10.61
CA ARG A 183 14.62 7.48 -10.74
C ARG A 183 15.89 7.84 -11.50
N GLY A 184 15.77 8.52 -12.64
CA GLY A 184 16.91 9.01 -13.40
C GLY A 184 17.81 9.96 -12.60
N ASN A 185 17.23 10.84 -11.79
CA ASN A 185 17.97 11.73 -10.91
C ASN A 185 18.67 10.98 -9.77
N MET A 186 18.01 9.98 -9.16
CA MET A 186 18.61 9.14 -8.13
C MET A 186 19.80 8.35 -8.68
N LEU A 187 19.67 7.75 -9.87
CA LEU A 187 20.76 7.02 -10.52
C LEU A 187 21.94 7.93 -10.85
N LYS A 188 21.69 9.15 -11.35
CA LYS A 188 22.74 10.14 -11.60
C LYS A 188 23.46 10.54 -10.31
N LEU A 189 22.71 10.81 -9.23
CA LEU A 189 23.30 11.16 -7.93
C LEU A 189 24.11 10.02 -7.33
N ALA A 190 23.65 8.78 -7.46
CA ALA A 190 24.40 7.60 -7.03
C ALA A 190 25.70 7.45 -7.83
N ALA A 191 25.66 7.61 -9.16
CA ALA A 191 26.86 7.58 -10.00
C ALA A 191 27.84 8.73 -9.68
N GLU A 192 27.34 9.93 -9.39
CA GLU A 192 28.16 11.04 -8.89
C GLU A 192 28.83 10.69 -7.55
N ALA A 193 28.12 10.00 -6.65
CA ALA A 193 28.65 9.55 -5.36
C ALA A 193 29.77 8.53 -5.54
N ASP A 194 29.56 7.53 -6.40
CA ASP A 194 30.56 6.49 -6.75
C ASP A 194 31.84 7.11 -7.33
N ALA A 195 31.73 8.23 -8.05
CA ALA A 195 32.86 9.01 -8.57
C ALA A 195 33.55 9.91 -7.51
N GLY A 196 33.31 9.69 -6.22
CA GLY A 196 33.85 10.47 -5.11
C GLY A 196 33.13 11.81 -4.87
N GLY A 197 31.88 11.95 -5.33
CA GLY A 197 31.09 13.17 -5.18
C GLY A 197 30.78 13.51 -3.72
N LEU A 198 30.61 12.50 -2.86
CA LEU A 198 30.35 12.69 -1.42
C LEU A 198 31.56 13.31 -0.71
N GLU A 199 32.78 12.83 -0.96
CA GLU A 199 34.00 13.38 -0.36
C GLU A 199 34.23 14.84 -0.77
N LYS A 200 33.94 15.18 -2.03
CA LYS A 200 33.98 16.56 -2.52
C LYS A 200 32.95 17.47 -1.86
N LEU A 201 31.78 16.94 -1.51
CA LEU A 201 30.76 17.68 -0.76
C LEU A 201 31.16 17.86 0.70
N ASP A 202 31.73 16.83 1.33
CA ASP A 202 32.16 16.86 2.74
C ASP A 202 33.29 17.87 2.94
N THR A 203 34.29 17.88 2.05
CA THR A 203 35.36 18.91 2.05
C THR A 203 34.81 20.32 1.84
N ARG A 204 33.81 20.49 0.96
CA ARG A 204 33.13 21.78 0.75
C ARG A 204 32.31 22.23 1.95
N ILE A 205 31.61 21.31 2.60
CA ILE A 205 30.84 21.59 3.83
C ILE A 205 31.80 22.03 4.93
N ALA A 206 32.88 21.29 5.17
CA ALA A 206 33.91 21.66 6.14
C ALA A 206 34.48 23.06 5.88
N ALA A 207 34.81 23.38 4.62
CA ALA A 207 35.27 24.71 4.25
C ALA A 207 34.23 25.82 4.51
N LEU A 208 32.94 25.55 4.27
CA LEU A 208 31.85 26.49 4.55
C LEU A 208 31.59 26.66 6.05
N GLU A 209 31.75 25.59 6.85
CA GLU A 209 31.68 25.64 8.31
C GLU A 209 32.81 26.49 8.88
N ASP A 210 34.04 26.32 8.38
CA ASP A 210 35.19 27.13 8.76
C ASP A 210 34.99 28.62 8.42
N LEU A 211 34.45 28.91 7.23
CA LEU A 211 34.13 30.29 6.83
C LEU A 211 33.04 30.89 7.72
N LYS A 212 32.01 30.11 8.06
CA LYS A 212 30.95 30.55 8.97
C LYS A 212 31.52 30.82 10.37
N ALA A 213 32.36 29.93 10.89
CA ALA A 213 33.01 30.09 12.18
C ALA A 213 33.95 31.32 12.22
N LYS A 214 34.66 31.62 11.12
CA LYS A 214 35.46 32.84 10.98
C LYS A 214 34.58 34.10 10.97
N ALA A 215 33.49 34.10 10.22
CA ALA A 215 32.54 35.21 10.20
C ALA A 215 31.88 35.45 11.58
N ASP A 216 31.57 34.37 12.30
CA ASP A 216 31.07 34.43 13.68
C ASP A 216 32.09 35.06 14.65
N ARG A 217 33.37 34.68 14.54
CA ARG A 217 34.46 35.27 15.35
C ARG A 217 34.71 36.74 15.04
N LEU A 218 34.57 37.16 13.78
CA LEU A 218 34.77 38.53 13.34
C LEU A 218 33.57 39.45 13.61
N GLY A 219 32.47 38.90 14.15
CA GLY A 219 31.24 39.68 14.38
C GLY A 219 30.63 40.23 13.09
N GLU A 220 30.88 39.59 11.93
CA GLU A 220 30.30 40.02 10.67
C GLU A 220 28.78 39.80 10.67
N VAL A 221 28.04 40.90 10.74
CA VAL A 221 26.58 40.92 10.64
C VAL A 221 26.19 41.41 9.24
N GLY A 222 25.43 40.62 8.49
CA GLY A 222 24.89 41.07 7.19
C GLY A 222 24.65 39.98 6.15
N THR A 223 24.64 40.42 4.89
CA THR A 223 24.34 39.61 3.69
C THR A 223 25.37 38.50 3.42
N SER A 224 26.64 38.71 3.79
CA SER A 224 27.73 37.72 3.65
C SER A 224 27.46 36.45 4.47
N ARG A 225 27.17 36.59 5.76
CA ARG A 225 26.82 35.50 6.68
C ARG A 225 25.58 34.71 6.23
N THR A 226 24.56 35.42 5.76
CA THR A 226 23.32 34.81 5.25
C THR A 226 23.60 33.98 4.00
N ARG A 227 24.49 34.45 3.12
CA ARG A 227 24.92 33.74 1.92
C ARG A 227 25.69 32.46 2.26
N ILE A 228 26.65 32.53 3.19
CA ILE A 228 27.42 31.35 3.66
C ILE A 228 26.46 30.32 4.28
N SER A 229 25.52 30.76 5.11
CA SER A 229 24.53 29.87 5.74
C SER A 229 23.61 29.20 4.72
N LYS A 230 23.19 29.93 3.68
CA LYS A 230 22.41 29.36 2.58
C LYS A 230 23.22 28.34 1.77
N GLN A 231 24.46 28.66 1.43
CA GLN A 231 25.35 27.74 0.71
C GLN A 231 25.62 26.45 1.50
N LEU A 232 25.81 26.55 2.81
CA LEU A 232 25.95 25.40 3.70
C LEU A 232 24.67 24.54 3.71
N HIS A 233 23.50 25.17 3.83
CA HIS A 233 22.22 24.47 3.78
C HIS A 233 22.01 23.73 2.46
N ASP A 234 22.27 24.39 1.32
CA ASP A 234 22.15 23.80 -0.01
C ASP A 234 23.13 22.61 -0.19
N ALA A 235 24.37 22.74 0.29
CA ALA A 235 25.36 21.66 0.25
C ALA A 235 24.95 20.46 1.10
N ASN A 236 24.44 20.71 2.32
CA ASN A 236 23.93 19.67 3.21
C ASN A 236 22.71 18.95 2.61
N ILE A 237 21.77 19.67 1.99
CA ILE A 237 20.65 19.07 1.27
C ILE A 237 21.15 18.18 0.13
N LYS A 238 22.13 18.65 -0.67
CA LYS A 238 22.67 17.85 -1.77
C LYS A 238 23.36 16.58 -1.26
N ARG A 239 24.16 16.67 -0.20
CA ARG A 239 24.80 15.52 0.45
C ARG A 239 23.78 14.50 0.93
N MET A 240 22.76 14.95 1.65
CA MET A 240 21.68 14.07 2.14
C MET A 240 20.96 13.36 0.99
N LYS A 241 20.57 14.09 -0.06
CA LYS A 241 19.93 13.51 -1.25
C LYS A 241 20.81 12.47 -1.94
N MET A 242 22.10 12.75 -2.04
CA MET A 242 23.08 11.85 -2.65
C MET A 242 23.20 10.55 -1.83
N GLN A 243 23.37 10.66 -0.51
CA GLN A 243 23.43 9.52 0.39
C GLN A 243 22.15 8.66 0.33
N THR A 244 20.97 9.30 0.40
CA THR A 244 19.70 8.57 0.27
C THR A 244 19.55 7.87 -1.08
N SER A 245 20.11 8.44 -2.15
CA SER A 245 20.08 7.84 -3.50
C SER A 245 21.00 6.62 -3.56
N VAL A 246 22.21 6.69 -2.99
CA VAL A 246 23.13 5.55 -2.90
C VAL A 246 22.49 4.41 -2.12
N ASP A 247 21.94 4.69 -0.94
CA ASP A 247 21.29 3.68 -0.10
C ASP A 247 20.06 3.06 -0.78
N ALA A 248 19.31 3.84 -1.56
CA ALA A 248 18.16 3.33 -2.32
C ALA A 248 18.59 2.42 -3.47
N VAL A 249 19.63 2.80 -4.23
CA VAL A 249 20.16 2.00 -5.33
C VAL A 249 20.80 0.70 -4.81
N ALA A 250 21.54 0.77 -3.71
CA ALA A 250 22.13 -0.41 -3.07
C ALA A 250 21.04 -1.42 -2.66
N ARG A 251 20.00 -0.95 -1.96
CA ARG A 251 18.84 -1.78 -1.59
C ARG A 251 18.13 -2.39 -2.80
N ALA A 252 17.95 -1.62 -3.88
CA ALA A 252 17.34 -2.14 -5.10
C ALA A 252 18.18 -3.25 -5.75
N LYS A 253 19.51 -3.10 -5.76
CA LYS A 253 20.44 -4.14 -6.26
C LYS A 253 20.38 -5.40 -5.39
N GLU A 254 20.34 -5.24 -4.07
CA GLU A 254 20.19 -6.37 -3.14
C GLU A 254 18.88 -7.11 -3.35
N MET A 255 17.76 -6.39 -3.51
CA MET A 255 16.45 -7.00 -3.78
C MET A 255 16.41 -7.78 -5.10
N LEU A 256 17.11 -7.30 -6.14
CA LEU A 256 17.25 -8.02 -7.40
C LEU A 256 18.14 -9.26 -7.27
N ALA A 257 19.16 -9.22 -6.41
CA ALA A 257 20.07 -10.34 -6.18
C ALA A 257 19.48 -11.42 -5.26
N GLN A 258 18.62 -11.07 -4.30
CA GLN A 258 17.99 -11.98 -3.34
C GLN A 258 17.35 -13.24 -3.96
N PRO A 259 16.48 -13.17 -4.98
CA PRO A 259 15.88 -14.38 -5.56
C PRO A 259 16.92 -15.31 -6.21
N HIS A 260 18.00 -14.76 -6.76
CA HIS A 260 19.11 -15.57 -7.29
C HIS A 260 19.88 -16.26 -6.15
N LEU A 261 20.12 -15.53 -5.05
CA LEU A 261 20.76 -16.07 -3.85
C LEU A 261 19.91 -17.16 -3.18
N ASP A 262 18.60 -16.98 -3.11
CA ASP A 262 17.66 -17.95 -2.55
C ASP A 262 17.59 -19.22 -3.42
N ARG A 263 17.56 -19.05 -4.75
CA ARG A 263 17.64 -20.18 -5.69
C ARG A 263 18.94 -20.94 -5.51
N LEU A 264 20.08 -20.24 -5.46
CA LEU A 264 21.39 -20.85 -5.26
C LEU A 264 21.49 -21.56 -3.90
N ALA A 265 20.95 -20.99 -2.82
CA ALA A 265 20.87 -21.64 -1.52
C ALA A 265 20.02 -22.92 -1.56
N SER A 266 18.89 -22.89 -2.28
CA SER A 266 18.02 -24.07 -2.45
C SER A 266 18.69 -25.19 -3.24
N LEU A 267 19.46 -24.85 -4.28
CA LEU A 267 20.22 -25.81 -5.08
C LEU A 267 21.37 -26.42 -4.25
N LYS A 268 22.12 -25.60 -3.51
CA LYS A 268 23.17 -26.08 -2.59
C LYS A 268 22.60 -27.01 -1.50
N ALA A 269 21.40 -26.73 -0.98
CA ALA A 269 20.73 -27.62 -0.04
C ALA A 269 20.32 -28.96 -0.68
N ARG A 270 19.85 -28.95 -1.94
CA ARG A 270 19.52 -30.17 -2.69
C ARG A 270 20.76 -31.03 -2.95
N ILE A 271 21.89 -30.42 -3.29
CA ILE A 271 23.18 -31.10 -3.44
C ILE A 271 23.55 -31.80 -2.13
N LYS A 272 23.50 -31.08 -1.00
CA LYS A 272 23.84 -31.67 0.29
C LYS A 272 22.99 -32.90 0.62
N VAL A 273 21.67 -32.84 0.39
CA VAL A 273 20.78 -33.99 0.61
C VAL A 273 21.09 -35.14 -0.35
N ALA A 274 21.44 -34.84 -1.61
CA ALA A 274 21.82 -35.86 -2.59
C ALA A 274 23.16 -36.51 -2.23
N GLU A 275 24.14 -35.74 -1.77
CA GLU A 275 25.42 -36.24 -1.25
C GLU A 275 25.23 -37.13 -0.03
N GLU A 276 24.39 -36.71 0.93
CA GLU A 276 24.03 -37.53 2.10
C GLU A 276 23.33 -38.84 1.70
N ARG A 277 22.47 -38.82 0.67
CA ARG A 277 21.85 -40.04 0.12
C ARG A 277 22.87 -40.96 -0.53
N ILE A 278 23.76 -40.41 -1.36
CA ILE A 278 24.83 -41.18 -2.02
C ILE A 278 25.76 -41.82 -0.97
N GLN A 279 26.14 -41.07 0.07
CA GLN A 279 26.91 -41.61 1.19
C GLN A 279 26.15 -42.71 1.92
N ALA A 280 24.85 -42.54 2.19
CA ALA A 280 24.04 -43.59 2.80
C ALA A 280 23.94 -44.86 1.93
N TYR A 281 23.92 -44.73 0.59
CA TYR A 281 23.99 -45.87 -0.32
C TYR A 281 25.37 -46.54 -0.35
N GLU A 282 26.45 -45.77 -0.25
CA GLU A 282 27.82 -46.31 -0.20
C GLU A 282 28.12 -46.98 1.15
N GLU A 283 27.55 -46.48 2.26
CA GLU A 283 27.69 -47.04 3.61
C GLU A 283 26.67 -48.13 3.96
N LEU A 284 25.70 -48.41 3.09
CA LEU A 284 24.66 -49.41 3.32
C LEU A 284 25.31 -50.79 3.55
N PRO A 285 25.25 -51.36 4.78
CA PRO A 285 25.89 -52.64 5.11
C PRO A 285 25.40 -53.78 4.23
N ASP A 286 24.22 -53.61 3.65
CA ASP A 286 23.57 -54.56 2.76
C ASP A 286 24.29 -54.67 1.41
N LEU A 287 24.99 -53.67 0.86
CA LEU A 287 25.74 -53.89 -0.39
C LEU A 287 26.96 -54.80 -0.16
N ALA A 288 27.67 -54.62 0.95
CA ALA A 288 28.77 -55.49 1.37
C ALA A 288 28.27 -56.89 1.78
N ARG A 289 27.15 -56.96 2.53
CA ARG A 289 26.50 -58.23 2.91
C ARG A 289 25.89 -58.97 1.73
N LEU A 290 25.22 -58.29 0.79
CA LEU A 290 24.68 -58.90 -0.43
C LEU A 290 25.82 -59.37 -1.34
N ALA A 291 26.96 -58.66 -1.36
CA ALA A 291 28.15 -59.11 -2.07
C ALA A 291 28.74 -60.38 -1.43
N SER A 292 28.88 -60.42 -0.09
CA SER A 292 29.35 -61.62 0.62
C SER A 292 28.36 -62.79 0.54
N GLU A 293 27.07 -62.55 0.72
CA GLU A 293 26.01 -63.57 0.57
C GLU A 293 25.96 -64.11 -0.86
N SER A 294 26.14 -63.27 -1.88
CA SER A 294 26.21 -63.74 -3.28
C SER A 294 27.44 -64.62 -3.53
N ALA A 295 28.56 -64.36 -2.83
CA ALA A 295 29.78 -65.14 -2.92
C ALA A 295 29.66 -66.46 -2.16
N GLU A 296 29.04 -66.46 -0.96
CA GLU A 296 28.77 -67.66 -0.17
C GLU A 296 27.76 -68.59 -0.84
N VAL A 297 26.68 -68.05 -1.42
CA VAL A 297 25.72 -68.82 -2.22
C VAL A 297 26.39 -69.37 -3.48
N GLY A 298 27.29 -68.60 -4.10
CA GLY A 298 28.10 -69.07 -5.24
C GLY A 298 29.01 -70.25 -4.88
N GLY A 299 29.76 -70.14 -3.78
CA GLY A 299 30.62 -71.23 -3.28
C GLY A 299 29.82 -72.47 -2.85
N SER A 300 28.68 -72.28 -2.20
CA SER A 300 27.78 -73.38 -1.81
C SER A 300 27.16 -74.07 -3.03
N GLN A 301 26.79 -73.31 -4.06
CA GLN A 301 26.30 -73.85 -5.32
C GLN A 301 27.39 -74.67 -6.04
N GLU A 302 28.63 -74.18 -6.09
CA GLU A 302 29.75 -74.92 -6.69
C GLU A 302 30.01 -76.25 -5.97
N GLN A 303 30.05 -76.24 -4.63
CA GLN A 303 30.22 -77.44 -3.81
C GLN A 303 29.08 -78.45 -4.00
N LEU A 304 27.82 -77.98 -4.01
CA LEU A 304 26.67 -78.85 -4.24
C LEU A 304 26.63 -79.37 -5.68
N GLN A 305 27.10 -78.60 -6.66
CA GLN A 305 27.16 -79.03 -8.05
C GLN A 305 28.23 -80.10 -8.26
N VAL A 306 29.42 -79.95 -7.65
CA VAL A 306 30.45 -81.01 -7.63
C VAL A 306 29.90 -82.28 -6.98
N ARG A 307 29.22 -82.16 -5.83
CA ARG A 307 28.62 -83.30 -5.12
C ARG A 307 27.49 -83.95 -5.91
N ALA A 308 26.66 -83.17 -6.61
CA ALA A 308 25.62 -83.66 -7.50
C ALA A 308 26.22 -84.39 -8.70
N ASP A 309 27.32 -83.90 -9.28
CA ASP A 309 28.03 -84.54 -10.39
C ASP A 309 28.72 -85.84 -9.95
N GLU A 310 29.30 -85.88 -8.75
CA GLU A 310 29.84 -87.11 -8.13
C GLU A 310 28.73 -88.14 -7.86
N LEU A 311 27.59 -87.71 -7.30
CA LEU A 311 26.45 -88.59 -7.07
C LEU A 311 25.83 -89.07 -8.39
N LYS A 312 25.72 -88.22 -9.42
CA LYS A 312 25.27 -88.63 -10.76
C LYS A 312 26.21 -89.68 -11.38
N LYS A 313 27.53 -89.57 -11.16
CA LYS A 313 28.49 -90.60 -11.55
C LYS A 313 28.29 -91.92 -10.79
N LEU A 314 28.00 -91.87 -9.49
CA LEU A 314 27.75 -93.06 -8.66
C LEU A 314 26.38 -93.70 -8.93
N LEU A 315 25.34 -92.91 -9.18
CA LEU A 315 23.95 -93.36 -9.40
C LEU A 315 23.69 -93.90 -10.80
N LYS A 316 24.57 -93.66 -11.78
CA LYS A 316 24.56 -94.38 -13.08
C LYS A 316 24.62 -95.91 -12.91
N LYS A 317 24.93 -96.41 -11.69
CA LYS A 317 24.93 -97.83 -11.31
C LYS A 317 23.76 -98.31 -10.44
N LYS A 318 22.99 -97.45 -9.74
CA LYS A 318 21.81 -97.84 -8.92
C LYS A 318 20.87 -96.65 -8.77
N GLY A 319 19.66 -96.75 -9.32
CA GLY A 319 18.67 -95.66 -9.29
C GLY A 319 18.07 -95.46 -7.89
N THR A 320 18.17 -94.25 -7.35
CA THR A 320 17.43 -93.81 -6.15
C THR A 320 17.24 -92.28 -6.13
N THR A 321 16.30 -91.85 -5.28
CA THR A 321 15.68 -90.52 -5.07
C THR A 321 16.58 -89.40 -4.54
N LYS A 322 17.77 -89.71 -3.99
CA LYS A 322 18.67 -88.70 -3.37
C LYS A 322 19.21 -87.64 -4.34
N THR A 323 19.20 -87.90 -5.65
CA THR A 323 19.59 -86.89 -6.65
C THR A 323 18.53 -85.81 -6.83
N GLN A 324 17.25 -86.15 -6.67
CA GLN A 324 16.15 -85.22 -6.87
C GLN A 324 16.11 -84.14 -5.77
N GLU A 325 16.42 -84.51 -4.53
CA GLU A 325 16.53 -83.58 -3.39
C GLU A 325 17.67 -82.56 -3.62
N LEU A 326 18.87 -83.02 -3.99
CA LEU A 326 20.02 -82.15 -4.28
C LEU A 326 19.79 -81.25 -5.51
N ASP A 327 19.14 -81.76 -6.56
CA ASP A 327 18.80 -80.96 -7.72
C ASP A 327 17.77 -79.87 -7.35
N SER A 328 16.83 -80.13 -6.44
CA SER A 328 15.88 -79.13 -5.92
C SER A 328 16.55 -78.05 -5.06
N GLU A 329 17.51 -78.43 -4.20
CA GLU A 329 18.30 -77.49 -3.41
C GLU A 329 19.16 -76.59 -4.32
N LEU A 330 19.78 -77.15 -5.36
CA LEU A 330 20.53 -76.38 -6.36
C LEU A 330 19.63 -75.39 -7.11
N GLU A 331 18.39 -75.75 -7.44
CA GLU A 331 17.45 -74.81 -8.05
C GLU A 331 17.09 -73.65 -7.12
N THR A 332 16.84 -73.91 -5.84
CA THR A 332 16.54 -72.83 -4.87
C THR A 332 17.73 -71.89 -4.63
N LEU A 333 18.97 -72.41 -4.63
CA LEU A 333 20.16 -71.55 -4.55
C LEU A 333 20.35 -70.72 -5.82
N ARG A 334 20.06 -71.29 -7.00
CA ARG A 334 20.11 -70.54 -8.27
C ARG A 334 19.06 -69.44 -8.34
N THR A 335 17.85 -69.66 -7.83
CA THR A 335 16.82 -68.60 -7.78
C THR A 335 17.23 -67.50 -6.82
N ARG A 336 17.70 -67.84 -5.61
CA ARG A 336 18.23 -66.86 -4.64
C ARG A 336 19.39 -66.05 -5.21
N GLN A 337 20.35 -66.69 -5.91
CA GLN A 337 21.47 -65.99 -6.53
C GLN A 337 21.00 -65.02 -7.64
N LYS A 338 19.99 -65.39 -8.44
CA LYS A 338 19.40 -64.51 -9.45
C LYS A 338 18.73 -63.29 -8.82
N GLU A 339 18.01 -63.48 -7.70
CA GLU A 339 17.37 -62.39 -6.97
C GLU A 339 18.40 -61.42 -6.38
N LEU A 340 19.47 -61.92 -5.75
CA LEU A 340 20.56 -61.10 -5.23
C LEU A 340 21.25 -60.28 -6.34
N ARG A 341 21.50 -60.89 -7.50
CA ARG A 341 22.06 -60.18 -8.68
C ARG A 341 21.11 -59.12 -9.21
N LYS A 342 19.79 -59.37 -9.18
CA LYS A 342 18.78 -58.39 -9.60
C LYS A 342 18.74 -57.20 -8.63
N ALA A 343 18.72 -57.46 -7.32
CA ALA A 343 18.75 -56.42 -6.29
C ALA A 343 20.01 -55.55 -6.37
N ARG A 344 21.19 -56.16 -6.60
CA ARG A 344 22.44 -55.43 -6.80
C ARG A 344 22.37 -54.51 -8.03
N ARG A 345 21.89 -55.01 -9.17
CA ARG A 345 21.75 -54.20 -10.38
C ARG A 345 20.79 -53.03 -10.18
N THR A 346 19.69 -53.23 -9.46
CA THR A 346 18.74 -52.15 -9.18
C THR A 346 19.35 -51.05 -8.32
N LEU A 347 20.15 -51.41 -7.30
CA LEU A 347 20.86 -50.43 -6.46
C LEU A 347 21.93 -49.68 -7.26
N GLU A 348 22.71 -50.37 -8.09
CA GLU A 348 23.69 -49.75 -8.99
C GLU A 348 23.05 -48.79 -10.00
N THR A 349 21.85 -49.09 -10.51
CA THR A 349 21.11 -48.18 -11.39
C THR A 349 20.59 -46.95 -10.67
N ILE A 350 20.08 -47.10 -9.43
CA ILE A 350 19.60 -45.97 -8.62
C ILE A 350 20.77 -45.01 -8.31
N ALA A 351 21.92 -45.55 -7.88
CA ALA A 351 23.11 -44.74 -7.61
C ALA A 351 23.62 -43.99 -8.85
N LYS A 352 23.55 -44.58 -10.04
CA LYS A 352 23.91 -43.90 -11.30
C LYS A 352 22.95 -42.76 -11.65
N ILE A 353 21.64 -42.96 -11.46
CA ILE A 353 20.63 -41.94 -11.72
C ILE A 353 20.83 -40.76 -10.76
N GLU A 354 21.08 -41.03 -9.48
CA GLU A 354 21.32 -39.97 -8.49
C GLU A 354 22.63 -39.21 -8.75
N LYS A 355 23.71 -39.89 -9.16
CA LYS A 355 24.96 -39.21 -9.59
C LYS A 355 24.75 -38.35 -10.84
N GLY A 356 23.93 -38.79 -11.79
CA GLY A 356 23.55 -37.98 -12.95
C GLY A 356 22.79 -36.72 -12.54
N ALA A 357 21.76 -36.87 -11.70
CA ALA A 357 20.99 -35.74 -11.19
C ALA A 357 21.82 -34.76 -10.35
N LEU A 358 22.87 -35.23 -9.67
CA LEU A 358 23.81 -34.38 -8.94
C LEU A 358 24.62 -33.50 -9.91
N ASN A 359 25.12 -34.07 -11.00
CA ASN A 359 25.85 -33.32 -12.02
C ASN A 359 24.96 -32.27 -12.69
N ASP A 360 23.72 -32.62 -13.04
CA ASP A 360 22.76 -31.68 -13.64
C ASP A 360 22.49 -30.47 -12.72
N VAL A 361 22.40 -30.70 -11.40
CA VAL A 361 22.23 -29.62 -10.41
C VAL A 361 23.51 -28.81 -10.22
N GLN A 362 24.69 -29.41 -10.36
CA GLN A 362 25.98 -28.70 -10.32
C GLN A 362 26.17 -27.81 -11.55
N ASP A 363 25.78 -28.28 -12.74
CA ASP A 363 25.80 -27.49 -13.97
C ASP A 363 24.83 -26.30 -13.86
N GLU A 364 23.63 -26.50 -13.29
CA GLU A 364 22.67 -25.41 -13.03
C GLU A 364 23.23 -24.35 -12.06
N ILE A 365 24.08 -24.72 -11.11
CA ILE A 365 24.77 -23.75 -10.24
C ILE A 365 25.83 -22.96 -11.00
N GLN A 366 26.60 -23.62 -11.88
CA GLN A 366 27.61 -22.95 -12.70
C GLN A 366 27.02 -21.94 -13.70
N GLU A 367 25.78 -22.13 -14.14
CA GLU A 367 25.07 -21.15 -14.97
C GLU A 367 24.54 -19.94 -14.19
N ILE A 368 24.36 -20.09 -12.87
CA ILE A 368 23.81 -19.05 -11.99
C ILE A 368 24.93 -18.18 -11.36
N GLU A 369 26.10 -18.77 -11.09
CA GLU A 369 27.32 -18.08 -10.61
C GLU A 369 28.03 -17.30 -11.73
#